data_AF-A0A4R1X208-F1
#
_entry.id   AF-A0A4R1X208-F1
#
_cell.length_a   1.000
_cell.length_b   1.000
_cell.length_c   1.000
_cell.angle_alpha   90.00
_cell.angle_beta   90.00
_cell.angle_gamma   90.00
#
_symmetry.space_group_name_H-M   'P 1'
#
loop_
_entity.id
_entity.type
_entity.pdbx_description
1 polymer ?
#
loop_
_entity_poly.entity_id
_entity_poly.type
_entity_poly.pdbx_seq_one_letter_code
_entity_poly.pdbx_strand_id
1 'polypeptide(L)'
;RVSAGCSHPAIWRIKNRPGSNRSRMKLQWQVTDHQTMSVDTNFGNNLISFVEYCGLEPPDGQATWKLTYHMLRKGFVVATFHGNLWNSFDATNRSLRHWSGDSSRHYMDDEETGALSFLRREVALLTKAELANLDPEQERYLRDAKQALLHNDTRRRVYNEGRQEFFVEMHMAVFDGLETPIGKGAINLLDFLKDATDRSYARMRVAAAPSNGPTDVRADVLTQVKAAAADGSLYPVPGLPLYCNYQKKSKGTARQPVCLRLEDEDRAPWRHTGILKSAPSQTWPNYAYTSLFACLDCDFCILFNANQKEVDLTIENRKAQIPMAATSACADDAQRYVNDLVNLVIDARKAVDGKQRP
;
A
#
# COMPACT_ATOMS: atom_id res chain seq x y z
N ARG A 1 -5.66 4.13 43.71
CA ARG A 1 -5.12 2.74 43.65
C ARG A 1 -6.22 1.79 44.11
N VAL A 2 -6.87 1.09 43.18
CA VAL A 2 -7.61 -0.13 43.46
C VAL A 2 -7.33 -1.08 42.30
N SER A 3 -6.42 -2.01 42.55
CA SER A 3 -6.33 -3.27 41.82
C SER A 3 -7.08 -4.31 42.66
N ALA A 4 -8.06 -4.98 42.08
CA ALA A 4 -8.47 -6.30 42.53
C ALA A 4 -8.79 -7.11 41.28
N GLY A 5 -7.91 -8.05 40.97
CA GLY A 5 -8.10 -9.01 39.90
C GLY A 5 -9.13 -10.08 40.30
N CYS A 6 -9.95 -10.45 39.33
CA CYS A 6 -10.52 -11.80 39.27
C CYS A 6 -10.09 -12.40 37.93
N SER A 7 -9.00 -13.17 37.96
CA SER A 7 -8.67 -14.11 36.92
C SER A 7 -9.62 -15.31 37.05
N HIS A 8 -10.50 -15.49 36.08
CA HIS A 8 -11.25 -16.74 35.93
C HIS A 8 -10.76 -17.46 34.67
N PRO A 9 -10.37 -18.74 34.77
CA PRO A 9 -9.95 -19.51 33.61
C PRO A 9 -11.14 -19.76 32.68
N ALA A 10 -11.14 -19.11 31.51
CA ALA A 10 -12.07 -19.44 30.44
C ALA A 10 -11.66 -20.79 29.82
N ILE A 11 -12.51 -21.80 29.93
CA ILE A 11 -12.31 -23.09 29.25
C ILE A 11 -13.00 -23.02 27.89
N TRP A 12 -12.19 -23.10 26.83
CA TRP A 12 -12.64 -23.04 25.44
C TRP A 12 -12.99 -24.46 24.96
N ARG A 13 -14.24 -24.69 24.52
CA ARG A 13 -14.60 -25.91 23.78
C ARG A 13 -15.25 -25.53 22.45
N ILE A 14 -14.53 -25.78 21.37
CA ILE A 14 -15.05 -25.64 20.00
C ILE A 14 -15.66 -26.99 19.62
N LYS A 15 -16.99 -27.03 19.39
CA LYS A 15 -17.67 -28.17 18.78
C LYS A 15 -18.00 -27.85 17.34
N ASN A 16 -17.20 -28.37 16.41
CA ASN A 16 -17.55 -28.36 14.99
C ASN A 16 -18.47 -29.53 14.69
N ARG A 17 -19.61 -29.27 14.04
CA ARG A 17 -20.40 -30.34 13.41
C ARG A 17 -19.76 -30.67 12.05
N PRO A 18 -19.51 -31.94 11.72
CA PRO A 18 -19.03 -32.31 10.39
C PRO A 18 -20.05 -31.90 9.32
N GLY A 19 -19.60 -31.22 8.26
CA GLY A 19 -20.42 -30.90 7.08
C GLY A 19 -21.08 -29.52 7.01
N SER A 20 -20.77 -28.59 7.92
CA SER A 20 -21.29 -27.20 7.87
C SER A 20 -20.16 -26.20 7.65
N ASN A 21 -20.15 -25.49 6.51
CA ASN A 21 -19.29 -24.31 6.29
C ASN A 21 -19.67 -23.10 7.18
N ARG A 22 -20.68 -23.26 8.05
CA ARG A 22 -21.05 -22.27 9.07
C ARG A 22 -20.51 -22.72 10.41
N SER A 23 -19.43 -22.08 10.86
CA SER A 23 -18.95 -22.18 12.24
C SER A 23 -19.88 -21.37 13.14
N ARG A 24 -20.86 -22.02 13.79
CA ARG A 24 -21.61 -21.39 14.89
C ARG A 24 -20.78 -21.51 16.16
N MET A 25 -20.11 -20.43 16.54
CA MET A 25 -19.40 -20.35 17.81
C MET A 25 -20.44 -20.04 18.92
N LYS A 26 -20.75 -21.01 19.78
CA LYS A 26 -21.54 -20.74 20.99
C LYS A 26 -20.59 -20.32 22.10
N LEU A 27 -20.60 -19.03 22.44
CA LEU A 27 -19.90 -18.53 23.62
C LEU A 27 -20.79 -18.76 24.85
N GLN A 28 -20.36 -19.56 25.81
CA GLN A 28 -20.97 -19.61 27.13
C GLN A 28 -20.09 -18.84 28.10
N TRP A 29 -20.54 -17.64 28.47
CA TRP A 29 -20.02 -16.91 29.62
C TRP A 29 -20.90 -17.23 30.83
N GLN A 30 -20.33 -17.74 31.92
CA GLN A 30 -21.02 -17.79 33.20
C GLN A 30 -20.88 -16.42 33.86
N VAL A 31 -21.78 -15.51 33.52
CA VAL A 31 -22.15 -14.45 34.45
C VAL A 31 -23.25 -15.04 35.32
N THR A 32 -23.09 -15.00 36.64
CA THR A 32 -24.15 -15.34 37.59
C THR A 32 -25.42 -14.59 37.18
N ASP A 33 -26.44 -15.35 36.76
CA ASP A 33 -27.86 -14.99 36.54
C ASP A 33 -28.56 -15.75 35.39
N HIS A 34 -28.03 -16.91 34.95
CA HIS A 34 -28.70 -17.83 34.01
C HIS A 34 -29.16 -17.24 32.65
N GLN A 35 -28.81 -16.00 32.34
CA GLN A 35 -29.14 -15.39 31.06
C GLN A 35 -28.19 -15.91 29.98
N THR A 36 -28.78 -16.41 28.89
CA THR A 36 -28.01 -16.89 27.73
C THR A 36 -27.99 -15.78 26.69
N MET A 37 -26.84 -15.12 26.51
CA MET A 37 -26.68 -14.14 25.42
C MET A 37 -26.31 -14.87 24.13
N SER A 38 -27.12 -14.68 23.09
CA SER A 38 -26.80 -15.19 21.75
C SER A 38 -25.85 -14.21 21.07
N VAL A 39 -24.58 -14.58 20.93
CA VAL A 39 -23.61 -13.80 20.15
C VAL A 39 -23.73 -14.23 18.69
N ASP A 40 -24.29 -13.37 17.84
CA ASP A 40 -24.26 -13.61 16.40
C ASP A 40 -22.87 -13.26 15.86
N THR A 41 -22.21 -14.25 15.26
CA THR A 41 -20.90 -14.08 14.62
C THR A 41 -20.99 -13.35 13.28
N ASN A 42 -22.20 -13.05 12.77
CA ASN A 42 -22.42 -12.22 11.58
C ASN A 42 -22.37 -10.73 11.91
N PHE A 43 -21.25 -10.26 12.48
CA PHE A 43 -21.08 -8.86 12.87
C PHE A 43 -21.35 -7.87 11.71
N GLY A 44 -21.19 -8.28 10.45
CA GLY A 44 -21.38 -7.47 9.26
C GLY A 44 -22.84 -7.32 8.83
N ASN A 45 -23.72 -8.26 9.21
CA ASN A 45 -25.16 -8.06 9.05
C ASN A 45 -25.68 -7.01 10.05
N ASN A 46 -25.03 -6.91 11.21
CA ASN A 46 -25.41 -5.97 12.27
C ASN A 46 -24.72 -4.60 12.15
N LEU A 47 -23.74 -4.45 11.25
CA LEU A 47 -23.08 -3.15 11.02
C LEU A 47 -24.07 -2.10 10.51
N ILE A 48 -24.98 -2.50 9.61
CA ILE A 48 -26.02 -1.62 9.07
C ILE A 48 -26.97 -1.20 10.20
N SER A 49 -27.48 -2.17 10.96
CA SER A 49 -28.35 -1.89 12.11
C SER A 49 -27.68 -1.03 13.18
N PHE A 50 -26.37 -1.17 13.37
CA PHE A 50 -25.61 -0.34 14.30
C PHE A 50 -25.52 1.12 13.83
N VAL A 51 -25.20 1.37 12.56
CA VAL A 51 -25.14 2.75 12.04
C VAL A 51 -26.51 3.40 11.94
N GLU A 52 -27.56 2.62 11.64
CA GLU A 52 -28.95 3.07 11.69
C GLU A 52 -29.38 3.41 13.12
N TYR A 53 -29.02 2.57 14.11
CA TYR A 53 -29.26 2.85 15.52
C TYR A 53 -28.54 4.13 15.99
N CYS A 54 -27.34 4.39 15.49
CA CYS A 54 -26.60 5.63 15.74
C CYS A 54 -27.18 6.85 15.01
N GLY A 55 -28.24 6.68 14.20
CA GLY A 55 -28.88 7.77 13.46
C GLY A 55 -28.06 8.28 12.27
N LEU A 56 -27.12 7.49 11.74
CA LEU A 56 -26.30 7.89 10.60
C LEU A 56 -27.01 7.60 9.28
N GLU A 57 -27.20 8.62 8.46
CA GLU A 57 -27.81 8.48 7.14
C GLU A 57 -26.84 7.83 6.12
N PRO A 58 -27.35 6.97 5.20
CA PRO A 58 -26.53 6.45 4.11
C PRO A 58 -25.91 7.57 3.26
N PRO A 59 -24.80 7.30 2.56
CA PRO A 59 -24.18 8.27 1.66
C PRO A 59 -25.14 8.78 0.58
N ASP A 60 -24.98 10.04 0.17
CA ASP A 60 -25.79 10.69 -0.87
C ASP A 60 -26.04 9.78 -2.08
N GLY A 61 -27.32 9.61 -2.44
CA GLY A 61 -27.75 8.76 -3.55
C GLY A 61 -27.86 7.27 -3.23
N GLN A 62 -27.64 6.84 -1.98
CA GLN A 62 -27.89 5.46 -1.53
C GLN A 62 -29.10 5.39 -0.59
N ALA A 63 -29.96 4.41 -0.80
CA ALA A 63 -31.11 4.15 0.07
C ALA A 63 -30.74 3.37 1.34
N THR A 64 -29.60 2.67 1.35
CA THR A 64 -29.12 1.85 2.47
C THR A 64 -27.59 1.87 2.56
N TRP A 65 -27.07 1.62 3.76
CA TRP A 65 -25.64 1.44 3.98
C TRP A 65 -25.12 0.14 3.34
N LYS A 66 -24.03 0.22 2.58
CA LYS A 66 -23.32 -0.95 2.02
C LYS A 66 -21.99 -1.16 2.77
N LEU A 67 -22.07 -1.48 4.06
CA LEU A 67 -20.89 -1.63 4.91
C LEU A 67 -20.33 -3.05 4.87
N THR A 68 -19.00 -3.14 4.85
CA THR A 68 -18.28 -4.40 5.04
C THR A 68 -17.37 -4.34 6.26
N TYR A 69 -17.02 -5.50 6.80
CA TYR A 69 -16.05 -5.62 7.91
C TYR A 69 -14.73 -4.90 7.65
N HIS A 70 -14.26 -4.94 6.39
CA HIS A 70 -13.02 -4.29 5.98
C HIS A 70 -13.14 -2.76 5.95
N MET A 71 -14.34 -2.22 5.69
CA MET A 71 -14.58 -0.77 5.78
C MET A 71 -14.54 -0.28 7.23
N LEU A 72 -15.05 -1.07 8.19
CA LEU A 72 -14.91 -0.73 9.61
C LEU A 72 -13.44 -0.77 10.05
N ARG A 73 -12.69 -1.80 9.62
CA ARG A 73 -11.24 -1.90 9.88
C ARG A 73 -10.49 -0.72 9.27
N LYS A 74 -10.82 -0.29 8.05
CA LYS A 74 -10.27 0.91 7.41
C LYS A 74 -10.64 2.18 8.18
N GLY A 75 -11.91 2.34 8.56
CA GLY A 75 -12.37 3.46 9.38
C GLY A 75 -11.63 3.56 10.72
N PHE A 76 -11.40 2.43 11.40
CA PHE A 76 -10.58 2.35 12.61
C PHE A 76 -9.15 2.84 12.37
N VAL A 77 -8.49 2.39 11.30
CA VAL A 77 -7.13 2.86 10.98
C VAL A 77 -7.11 4.35 10.70
N VAL A 78 -8.07 4.83 9.92
CA VAL A 78 -8.17 6.25 9.59
C VAL A 78 -8.39 7.09 10.85
N ALA A 79 -9.31 6.70 11.72
CA ALA A 79 -9.55 7.38 12.98
C ALA A 79 -8.33 7.33 13.92
N THR A 80 -7.67 6.17 14.03
CA THR A 80 -6.56 5.96 14.98
C THR A 80 -5.25 6.59 14.51
N PHE A 81 -4.99 6.57 13.20
CA PHE A 81 -3.73 7.06 12.62
C PHE A 81 -3.82 8.52 12.14
N HIS A 82 -4.96 8.94 11.57
CA HIS A 82 -5.14 10.31 11.07
C HIS A 82 -5.96 11.21 12.01
N GLY A 83 -6.80 10.63 12.87
CA GLY A 83 -7.76 11.37 13.73
C GLY A 83 -7.38 11.49 15.21
N ASN A 84 -6.29 10.88 15.67
CA ASN A 84 -5.89 10.88 17.08
C ASN A 84 -4.53 11.58 17.31
N LEU A 85 -4.39 12.26 18.46
CA LEU A 85 -3.18 12.96 18.93
C LEU A 85 -2.03 12.00 19.30
N TRP A 86 -2.33 10.73 19.61
CA TRP A 86 -1.31 9.69 19.93
C TRP A 86 -1.10 8.70 18.78
N ASN A 87 -1.16 9.19 17.54
CA ASN A 87 -0.99 8.36 16.35
C ASN A 87 0.42 7.75 16.29
N SER A 88 0.49 6.44 16.05
CA SER A 88 1.74 5.74 15.81
C SER A 88 1.50 4.64 14.79
N PHE A 89 2.39 4.58 13.80
CA PHE A 89 2.36 3.52 12.79
C PHE A 89 2.47 2.14 13.46
N ASP A 90 3.42 1.98 14.37
CA ASP A 90 3.65 0.72 15.07
C ASP A 90 2.49 0.34 15.99
N ALA A 91 1.90 1.31 16.68
CA ALA A 91 0.72 1.08 17.51
C ALA A 91 -0.48 0.65 16.66
N THR A 92 -0.69 1.31 15.53
CA THR A 92 -1.78 0.98 14.60
C THR A 92 -1.56 -0.39 13.96
N ASN A 93 -0.33 -0.68 13.55
CA ASN A 93 0.07 -1.97 12.99
C ASN A 93 -0.14 -3.11 13.98
N ARG A 94 0.24 -2.89 15.24
CA ARG A 94 0.04 -3.83 16.34
C ARG A 94 -1.44 -4.03 16.67
N SER A 95 -2.25 -2.97 16.68
CA SER A 95 -3.70 -3.06 16.90
C SER A 95 -4.41 -3.83 15.79
N LEU A 96 -3.93 -3.72 14.55
CA LEU A 96 -4.42 -4.52 13.43
C LEU A 96 -3.92 -5.96 13.44
N ARG A 97 -3.03 -6.33 14.37
CA ARG A 97 -2.34 -7.62 14.43
C ARG A 97 -1.72 -8.00 13.09
N HIS A 98 -1.28 -7.01 12.33
CA HIS A 98 -0.60 -7.27 11.08
C HIS A 98 0.81 -7.76 11.37
N TRP A 99 1.19 -8.84 10.71
CA TRP A 99 2.52 -9.43 10.85
C TRP A 99 3.60 -8.54 10.22
N SER A 100 3.23 -7.72 9.23
CA SER A 100 4.10 -6.74 8.58
C SER A 100 3.44 -5.36 8.59
N GLY A 101 4.25 -4.30 8.75
CA GLY A 101 3.82 -2.88 8.66
C GLY A 101 3.08 -2.57 7.35
N ASP A 102 3.38 -3.36 6.35
CA ASP A 102 2.95 -3.31 4.97
C ASP A 102 1.44 -3.48 4.77
N SER A 103 0.83 -4.40 5.50
CA SER A 103 -0.63 -4.55 5.51
C SER A 103 -1.31 -3.34 6.18
N SER A 104 -0.63 -2.65 7.08
CA SER A 104 -1.13 -1.43 7.73
C SER A 104 -0.99 -0.20 6.85
N ARG A 105 0.07 -0.12 6.04
CA ARG A 105 0.28 0.96 5.06
C ARG A 105 -0.86 1.04 4.05
N HIS A 106 -1.45 -0.10 3.64
CA HIS A 106 -2.62 -0.13 2.74
C HIS A 106 -3.81 0.71 3.25
N TYR A 107 -3.95 0.85 4.58
CA TYR A 107 -5.03 1.62 5.19
C TYR A 107 -4.68 3.10 5.40
N MET A 108 -3.42 3.50 5.18
CA MET A 108 -2.88 4.84 5.47
C MET A 108 -2.54 5.64 4.21
N ASP A 109 -2.47 4.99 3.04
CA ASP A 109 -1.96 5.55 1.78
C ASP A 109 -3.01 6.32 0.94
N ASP A 110 -4.18 6.59 1.52
CA ASP A 110 -5.20 7.39 0.84
C ASP A 110 -4.87 8.89 1.02
N GLU A 111 -4.14 9.46 0.06
CA GLU A 111 -3.87 10.91 -0.07
C GLU A 111 -5.14 11.78 0.04
N GLU A 112 -6.29 11.17 -0.27
CA GLU A 112 -7.64 11.70 -0.10
C GLU A 112 -8.50 10.71 0.71
N THR A 113 -8.05 10.30 1.90
CA THR A 113 -8.95 9.58 2.82
C THR A 113 -10.27 10.35 2.90
N GLY A 114 -11.39 9.64 2.73
CA GLY A 114 -12.72 10.22 2.88
C GLY A 114 -12.88 11.00 4.19
N ALA A 115 -12.09 10.69 5.23
CA ALA A 115 -11.99 11.45 6.47
C ALA A 115 -11.29 12.82 6.34
N LEU A 116 -10.22 12.97 5.56
CA LEU A 116 -9.61 14.29 5.29
C LEU A 116 -10.56 15.17 4.46
N SER A 117 -11.20 14.60 3.44
CA SER A 117 -12.21 15.30 2.63
C SER A 117 -13.50 15.57 3.41
N PHE A 118 -13.87 14.69 4.34
CA PHE A 118 -14.95 14.91 5.31
C PHE A 118 -14.58 16.04 6.27
N LEU A 119 -13.43 15.99 6.95
CA LEU A 119 -12.96 17.04 7.85
C LEU A 119 -12.85 18.40 7.15
N ARG A 120 -12.36 18.44 5.89
CA ARG A 120 -12.34 19.66 5.08
C ARG A 120 -13.75 20.20 4.81
N ARG A 121 -14.71 19.32 4.48
CA ARG A 121 -16.12 19.69 4.29
C ARG A 121 -16.76 20.15 5.59
N GLU A 122 -16.51 19.44 6.69
CA GLU A 122 -17.06 19.73 8.01
C GLU A 122 -16.56 21.06 8.55
N VAL A 123 -15.25 21.32 8.45
CA VAL A 123 -14.65 22.62 8.77
C VAL A 123 -15.27 23.72 7.90
N ALA A 124 -15.46 23.47 6.60
CA ALA A 124 -16.08 24.44 5.70
C ALA A 124 -17.57 24.69 6.02
N LEU A 125 -18.32 23.66 6.42
CA LEU A 125 -19.73 23.76 6.81
C LEU A 125 -19.90 24.50 8.13
N LEU A 126 -19.12 24.14 9.16
CA LEU A 126 -19.15 24.79 10.47
C LEU A 126 -18.58 26.22 10.44
N THR A 127 -17.66 26.52 9.52
CA THR A 127 -17.20 27.90 9.29
C THR A 127 -18.22 28.72 8.49
N LYS A 128 -19.08 28.08 7.69
CA LYS A 128 -20.19 28.73 6.96
C LYS A 128 -21.43 28.94 7.85
N ALA A 129 -21.69 28.05 8.80
CA ALA A 129 -22.63 28.32 9.89
C ALA A 129 -22.15 29.55 10.66
N GLU A 130 -23.07 30.41 11.10
CA GLU A 130 -22.70 31.64 11.81
C GLU A 130 -21.83 31.30 13.02
N LEU A 131 -20.55 31.71 12.99
CA LEU A 131 -19.58 31.53 14.08
C LEU A 131 -20.12 32.02 15.44
N ALA A 132 -21.11 32.90 15.43
CA ALA A 132 -21.79 33.44 16.61
C ALA A 132 -22.73 32.46 17.32
N ASN A 133 -23.16 31.38 16.65
CA ASN A 133 -24.14 30.42 17.17
C ASN A 133 -23.54 29.03 17.46
N LEU A 134 -22.21 28.88 17.36
CA LEU A 134 -21.55 27.64 17.73
C LEU A 134 -21.58 27.48 19.25
N ASP A 135 -22.01 26.32 19.73
CA ASP A 135 -21.86 25.98 21.14
C ASP A 135 -20.36 25.73 21.48
N PRO A 136 -19.98 25.75 22.78
CA PRO A 136 -18.57 25.56 23.17
C PRO A 136 -17.97 24.21 22.75
N GLU A 137 -18.78 23.16 22.61
CA GLU A 137 -18.33 21.83 22.18
C GLU A 137 -18.01 21.84 20.67
N GLN A 138 -18.89 22.45 19.87
CA GLN A 138 -18.70 22.66 18.44
C GLN A 138 -17.52 23.57 18.14
N GLU A 139 -17.31 24.64 18.92
CA GLU A 139 -16.16 25.53 18.76
C GLU A 139 -14.84 24.78 19.03
N ARG A 140 -14.82 23.96 20.07
CA ARG A 140 -13.67 23.10 20.39
C ARG A 140 -13.43 22.07 19.29
N TYR A 141 -14.48 21.39 18.82
CA TYR A 141 -14.37 20.43 17.71
C TYR A 141 -13.82 21.08 16.45
N LEU A 142 -14.31 22.26 16.07
CA LEU A 142 -13.84 23.00 14.90
C LEU A 142 -12.36 23.38 15.02
N ARG A 143 -11.92 23.79 16.21
CA ARG A 143 -10.51 24.10 16.50
C ARG A 143 -9.63 22.87 16.38
N ASP A 144 -10.02 21.77 17.00
CA ASP A 144 -9.30 20.50 16.97
C ASP A 144 -9.23 19.94 15.54
N ALA A 145 -10.33 20.01 14.77
CA ALA A 145 -10.39 19.61 13.37
C ALA A 145 -9.48 20.46 12.47
N LYS A 146 -9.45 21.79 12.65
CA LYS A 146 -8.52 22.68 11.93
C LYS A 146 -7.06 22.34 12.24
N GLN A 147 -6.74 22.08 13.51
CA GLN A 147 -5.39 21.68 13.92
C GLN A 147 -5.01 20.31 13.33
N ALA A 148 -5.93 19.35 13.33
CA ALA A 148 -5.71 18.04 12.73
C ALA A 148 -5.50 18.12 11.20
N LEU A 149 -6.24 18.99 10.50
CA LEU A 149 -6.04 19.25 9.07
C LEU A 149 -4.65 19.84 8.79
N LEU A 150 -4.23 20.84 9.56
CA LEU A 150 -2.91 21.47 9.42
C LEU A 150 -1.78 20.47 9.69
N HIS A 151 -1.93 19.66 10.73
CA HIS A 151 -0.96 18.62 11.08
C HIS A 151 -0.87 17.55 9.98
N ASN A 152 -2.00 17.08 9.45
CA ASN A 152 -2.01 16.13 8.35
C ASN A 152 -1.42 16.72 7.07
N ASP A 153 -1.68 17.98 6.74
CA ASP A 153 -1.08 18.63 5.57
C ASP A 153 0.45 18.76 5.70
N THR A 154 0.93 19.11 6.89
CA THR A 154 2.37 19.15 7.20
C THR A 154 3.00 17.76 7.04
N ARG A 155 2.38 16.71 7.59
CA ARG A 155 2.86 15.32 7.44
C ARG A 155 2.86 14.87 5.99
N ARG A 156 1.82 15.22 5.23
CA ARG A 156 1.73 14.93 3.80
C ARG A 156 2.87 15.59 3.03
N ARG A 157 3.17 16.86 3.34
CA ARG A 157 4.30 17.57 2.73
C ARG A 157 5.62 16.86 3.03
N VAL A 158 5.90 16.56 4.30
CA VAL A 158 7.13 15.85 4.70
C VAL A 158 7.24 14.48 4.02
N TYR A 159 6.15 13.72 3.94
CA TYR A 159 6.14 12.44 3.24
C TYR A 159 6.44 12.60 1.74
N ASN A 160 5.81 13.58 1.08
CA ASN A 160 6.02 13.84 -0.34
C ASN A 160 7.43 14.36 -0.62
N GLU A 161 7.99 15.19 0.25
CA GLU A 161 9.38 15.64 0.17
C GLU A 161 10.32 14.44 0.25
N GLY A 162 10.21 13.57 1.27
CA GLY A 162 11.03 12.37 1.38
C GLY A 162 10.87 11.39 0.21
N ARG A 163 9.65 11.23 -0.31
CA ARG A 163 9.38 10.43 -1.52
C ARG A 163 10.09 11.01 -2.75
N GLN A 164 10.02 12.32 -2.94
CA GLN A 164 10.65 13.00 -4.07
C GLN A 164 12.18 12.99 -3.94
N GLU A 165 12.71 13.21 -2.74
CA GLU A 165 14.14 13.12 -2.45
C GLU A 165 14.66 11.72 -2.79
N PHE A 166 14.00 10.66 -2.30
CA PHE A 166 14.37 9.29 -2.63
C PHE A 166 14.28 8.99 -4.13
N PHE A 167 13.22 9.47 -4.80
CA PHE A 167 13.09 9.34 -6.26
C PHE A 167 14.29 9.98 -6.97
N VAL A 168 14.64 11.22 -6.61
CA VAL A 168 15.76 11.95 -7.21
C VAL A 168 17.08 11.25 -6.91
N GLU A 169 17.32 10.87 -5.66
CA GLU A 169 18.51 10.17 -5.21
C GLU A 169 18.75 8.90 -6.04
N MET A 170 17.75 8.03 -6.13
CA MET A 170 17.90 6.77 -6.86
C MET A 170 18.10 6.99 -8.36
N HIS A 171 17.38 7.92 -8.99
CA HIS A 171 17.58 8.22 -10.41
C HIS A 171 18.99 8.79 -10.69
N MET A 172 19.48 9.66 -9.81
CA MET A 172 20.83 10.22 -9.95
C MET A 172 21.91 9.20 -9.62
N ALA A 173 21.71 8.31 -8.66
CA ALA A 173 22.63 7.20 -8.39
C ALA A 173 22.77 6.28 -9.61
N VAL A 174 21.67 6.02 -10.34
CA VAL A 174 21.72 5.28 -11.61
C VAL A 174 22.43 6.08 -12.70
N PHE A 175 22.13 7.38 -12.81
CA PHE A 175 22.80 8.26 -13.77
C PHE A 175 24.33 8.30 -13.55
N ASP A 176 24.75 8.36 -12.29
CA ASP A 176 26.15 8.42 -11.85
C ASP A 176 26.85 7.04 -11.86
N GLY A 177 26.13 5.96 -12.22
CA GLY A 177 26.68 4.60 -12.26
C GLY A 177 26.90 3.94 -10.90
N LEU A 178 26.36 4.52 -9.82
CA LEU A 178 26.41 3.96 -8.46
C LEU A 178 25.36 2.85 -8.26
N GLU A 179 24.28 2.89 -9.03
CA GLU A 179 23.20 1.90 -9.00
C GLU A 179 22.96 1.28 -10.37
N THR A 180 22.74 -0.04 -10.41
CA THR A 180 22.51 -0.81 -11.64
C THR A 180 21.19 -1.59 -11.54
N PRO A 181 20.04 -0.90 -11.71
CA PRO A 181 18.74 -1.51 -11.49
C PRO A 181 18.43 -2.55 -12.56
N ILE A 182 17.67 -3.56 -12.16
CA ILE A 182 17.12 -4.60 -13.06
C ILE A 182 15.59 -4.61 -13.00
N GLY A 183 14.98 -5.33 -13.93
CA GLY A 183 13.52 -5.49 -14.02
C GLY A 183 12.89 -4.66 -15.13
N LYS A 184 11.67 -5.03 -15.51
CA LYS A 184 10.93 -4.38 -16.60
C LYS A 184 10.62 -2.91 -16.31
N GLY A 185 10.40 -2.57 -15.03
CA GLY A 185 10.20 -1.18 -14.62
C GLY A 185 11.47 -0.34 -14.72
N ALA A 186 12.65 -0.96 -14.60
CA ALA A 186 13.93 -0.25 -14.69
C ALA A 186 14.21 0.23 -16.12
N ILE A 187 13.61 -0.41 -17.14
CA ILE A 187 13.67 0.03 -18.53
C ILE A 187 13.22 1.49 -18.67
N ASN A 188 12.04 1.81 -18.11
CA ASN A 188 11.48 3.16 -18.21
C ASN A 188 12.35 4.19 -17.49
N LEU A 189 12.96 3.81 -16.37
CA LEU A 189 13.90 4.65 -15.63
C LEU A 189 15.14 4.94 -16.49
N LEU A 190 15.74 3.89 -17.08
CA LEU A 190 16.94 4.02 -17.92
C LEU A 190 16.66 4.83 -19.18
N ASP A 191 15.53 4.59 -19.84
CA ASP A 191 15.09 5.36 -21.02
C ASP A 191 14.87 6.83 -20.67
N PHE A 192 14.21 7.12 -19.54
CA PHE A 192 14.05 8.49 -19.06
C PHE A 192 15.39 9.20 -18.83
N LEU A 193 16.35 8.54 -18.17
CA LEU A 193 17.68 9.11 -17.92
C LEU A 193 18.47 9.31 -19.21
N LYS A 194 18.36 8.38 -20.16
CA LYS A 194 18.97 8.52 -21.49
C LYS A 194 18.39 9.73 -22.23
N ASP A 195 17.07 9.84 -22.30
CA ASP A 195 16.40 10.96 -22.95
C ASP A 195 16.74 12.30 -22.29
N ALA A 196 16.79 12.33 -20.95
CA ALA A 196 17.18 13.51 -20.20
C ALA A 196 18.62 13.93 -20.55
N THR A 197 19.53 12.97 -20.62
CA THR A 197 20.93 13.19 -21.01
C THR A 197 21.02 13.72 -22.45
N ASP A 198 20.33 13.09 -23.39
CA ASP A 198 20.37 13.47 -24.81
C ASP A 198 19.80 14.89 -25.01
N ARG A 199 18.75 15.26 -24.28
CA ARG A 199 18.24 16.64 -24.23
C ARG A 199 19.23 17.63 -23.62
N SER A 200 19.94 17.23 -22.56
CA SER A 200 20.99 18.07 -21.95
C SER A 200 22.12 18.34 -22.94
N TYR A 201 22.63 17.30 -23.62
CA TYR A 201 23.65 17.45 -24.65
C TYR A 201 23.18 18.31 -25.83
N ALA A 202 21.94 18.14 -26.28
CA ALA A 202 21.38 18.96 -27.36
C ALA A 202 21.33 20.45 -26.97
N ARG A 203 20.89 20.78 -25.76
CA ARG A 203 20.86 22.17 -25.26
C ARG A 203 22.25 22.79 -25.17
N MET A 204 23.23 22.03 -24.68
CA MET A 204 24.63 22.49 -24.58
C MET A 204 25.28 22.73 -25.94
N ARG A 205 24.89 21.98 -26.98
CA ARG A 205 25.36 22.21 -28.36
C ARG A 205 24.82 23.50 -28.99
N VAL A 206 23.62 23.94 -28.58
CA VAL A 206 22.97 25.17 -29.08
C VAL A 206 23.50 26.42 -28.37
N ALA A 207 23.83 26.32 -27.08
CA ALA A 207 24.43 27.40 -26.31
C ALA A 207 25.96 27.43 -26.49
N ALA A 208 26.43 28.03 -27.59
CA ALA A 208 27.86 28.17 -27.86
C ALA A 208 28.57 29.15 -26.89
N ALA A 209 29.34 28.62 -25.93
CA ALA A 209 30.46 29.28 -25.22
C ALA A 209 31.33 28.22 -24.46
N PRO A 210 32.65 28.45 -24.26
CA PRO A 210 33.63 27.40 -23.93
C PRO A 210 33.72 27.00 -22.44
N SER A 211 32.59 26.99 -21.71
CA SER A 211 32.53 26.64 -20.27
C SER A 211 31.72 25.39 -19.96
N ASN A 212 31.17 24.72 -20.97
CA ASN A 212 30.23 23.62 -20.83
C ASN A 212 30.96 22.29 -20.55
N GLY A 213 31.12 21.94 -19.27
CA GLY A 213 31.76 20.70 -18.80
C GLY A 213 30.76 19.58 -18.49
N PRO A 214 31.22 18.34 -18.17
CA PRO A 214 30.36 17.22 -17.78
C PRO A 214 29.45 17.52 -16.57
N THR A 215 29.88 18.43 -15.69
CA THR A 215 29.10 18.96 -14.57
C THR A 215 27.81 19.65 -14.98
N ASP A 216 27.77 20.25 -16.17
CA ASP A 216 26.59 20.97 -16.66
C ASP A 216 25.52 20.01 -17.20
N VAL A 217 25.94 18.88 -17.79
CA VAL A 217 25.02 17.79 -18.17
C VAL A 217 24.34 17.22 -16.94
N ARG A 218 25.13 16.87 -15.91
CA ARG A 218 24.61 16.29 -14.66
C ARG A 218 23.64 17.24 -13.96
N ALA A 219 23.95 18.54 -13.91
CA ALA A 219 23.08 19.56 -13.30
C ALA A 219 21.75 19.72 -14.06
N ASP A 220 21.77 19.70 -15.39
CA ASP A 220 20.54 19.77 -16.20
C ASP A 220 19.71 18.47 -16.09
N VAL A 221 20.35 17.30 -16.05
CA VAL A 221 19.66 16.02 -15.77
C VAL A 221 19.02 16.05 -14.39
N LEU A 222 19.75 16.48 -13.35
CA LEU A 222 19.20 16.63 -11.99
C LEU A 222 17.97 17.54 -11.98
N THR A 223 17.98 18.63 -12.74
CA THR A 223 16.84 19.54 -12.86
C THR A 223 15.63 18.84 -13.49
N GLN A 224 15.84 18.07 -14.55
CA GLN A 224 14.78 17.26 -15.19
C GLN A 224 14.24 16.17 -14.25
N VAL A 225 15.11 15.49 -13.51
CA VAL A 225 14.72 14.45 -12.52
C VAL A 225 13.89 15.07 -11.39
N LYS A 226 14.29 16.24 -10.85
CA LYS A 226 13.52 16.97 -9.83
C LYS A 226 12.13 17.35 -10.33
N ALA A 227 12.02 17.81 -11.58
CA ALA A 227 10.73 18.10 -12.19
C ALA A 227 9.86 16.85 -12.32
N ALA A 228 10.43 15.72 -12.72
CA ALA A 228 9.73 14.44 -12.84
C ALA A 228 9.32 13.85 -11.49
N ALA A 229 10.05 14.13 -10.41
CA ALA A 229 9.78 13.56 -9.08
C ALA A 229 8.40 13.93 -8.53
N ALA A 230 7.85 15.09 -8.90
CA ALA A 230 6.53 15.55 -8.46
C ALA A 230 5.42 14.54 -8.79
N ASP A 231 5.46 13.97 -10.00
CA ASP A 231 4.47 13.02 -10.51
C ASP A 231 4.99 11.58 -10.63
N GLY A 232 6.31 11.40 -10.54
CA GLY A 232 6.98 10.11 -10.59
C GLY A 232 6.70 9.27 -9.36
N SER A 233 6.69 7.95 -9.52
CA SER A 233 6.48 6.98 -8.45
C SER A 233 7.67 6.04 -8.35
N LEU A 234 8.14 5.82 -7.13
CA LEU A 234 9.14 4.81 -6.79
C LEU A 234 8.85 4.36 -5.35
N TYR A 235 7.84 3.51 -5.20
CA TYR A 235 7.38 3.08 -3.90
C TYR A 235 8.00 1.75 -3.51
N PRO A 236 8.54 1.59 -2.29
CA PRO A 236 8.97 0.29 -1.83
C PRO A 236 7.76 -0.65 -1.80
N VAL A 237 7.91 -1.87 -2.32
CA VAL A 237 6.85 -2.85 -2.23
C VAL A 237 6.83 -3.42 -0.82
N PRO A 238 5.71 -3.25 -0.11
CA PRO A 238 5.61 -3.63 1.28
C PRO A 238 5.98 -5.11 1.51
N GLY A 239 7.02 -5.38 2.31
CA GLY A 239 7.45 -6.72 2.74
C GLY A 239 8.33 -7.46 1.73
N LEU A 240 8.68 -6.81 0.63
CA LEU A 240 9.51 -7.37 -0.43
C LEU A 240 10.70 -6.46 -0.71
N PRO A 241 11.87 -7.03 -1.05
CA PRO A 241 13.05 -6.25 -1.40
C PRO A 241 12.95 -5.78 -2.85
N LEU A 242 11.99 -4.91 -3.17
CA LEU A 242 11.80 -4.37 -4.52
C LEU A 242 10.98 -3.07 -4.51
N TYR A 243 11.02 -2.33 -5.61
CA TYR A 243 10.28 -1.08 -5.79
C TYR A 243 9.27 -1.18 -6.95
N CYS A 244 8.16 -0.45 -6.80
CA CYS A 244 7.12 -0.30 -7.80
C CYS A 244 7.15 1.12 -8.37
N ASN A 245 7.25 1.22 -9.69
CA ASN A 245 7.24 2.50 -10.41
C ASN A 245 5.87 2.85 -11.02
N TYR A 246 4.79 2.20 -10.59
CA TYR A 246 3.44 2.42 -11.13
C TYR A 246 2.88 3.80 -10.75
N GLN A 247 2.45 4.57 -11.76
CA GLN A 247 1.94 5.93 -11.61
C GLN A 247 0.40 5.98 -11.56
N LYS A 248 -0.16 6.59 -10.50
CA LYS A 248 -1.61 6.74 -10.24
C LYS A 248 -2.39 7.50 -11.32
N LYS A 249 -1.73 8.45 -11.99
CA LYS A 249 -2.37 9.46 -12.87
C LYS A 249 -1.93 9.40 -14.32
N SER A 250 -1.17 8.38 -14.70
CA SER A 250 -0.84 8.11 -16.10
C SER A 250 -2.14 7.72 -16.83
N LYS A 251 -2.82 8.73 -17.40
CA LYS A 251 -3.90 8.52 -18.38
C LYS A 251 -3.28 7.89 -19.63
N GLY A 252 -2.98 6.60 -19.60
CA GLY A 252 -2.28 5.96 -20.71
C GLY A 252 -1.43 4.73 -20.38
N THR A 253 -1.32 4.29 -19.13
CA THR A 253 -0.71 2.98 -18.85
C THR A 253 -1.69 1.90 -19.30
N ALA A 254 -1.58 1.51 -20.57
CA ALA A 254 -2.34 0.40 -21.15
C ALA A 254 -2.11 -0.94 -20.42
N ARG A 255 -1.06 -1.00 -19.59
CA ARG A 255 -0.65 -2.18 -18.82
C ARG A 255 -0.99 -1.99 -17.35
N GLN A 256 -1.68 -2.99 -16.79
CA GLN A 256 -2.03 -3.02 -15.37
C GLN A 256 -0.93 -3.71 -14.55
N PRO A 257 -0.63 -3.25 -13.32
CA PRO A 257 0.20 -3.99 -12.38
C PRO A 257 -0.33 -5.41 -12.19
N VAL A 258 0.59 -6.38 -12.08
CA VAL A 258 0.23 -7.80 -11.90
C VAL A 258 -0.65 -7.99 -10.66
N CYS A 259 -0.43 -7.25 -9.58
CA CYS A 259 -1.25 -7.35 -8.37
C CYS A 259 -2.72 -6.95 -8.58
N LEU A 260 -3.01 -6.00 -9.47
CA LEU A 260 -4.39 -5.63 -9.80
C LEU A 260 -5.04 -6.63 -10.73
N ARG A 261 -4.25 -7.19 -11.66
CA ARG A 261 -4.72 -8.33 -12.45
C ARG A 261 -5.11 -9.49 -11.54
N LEU A 262 -4.23 -9.92 -10.63
CA LEU A 262 -4.50 -11.02 -9.71
C LEU A 262 -5.73 -10.76 -8.81
N GLU A 263 -5.93 -9.53 -8.35
CA GLU A 263 -7.15 -9.14 -7.62
C GLU A 263 -8.41 -9.31 -8.46
N ASP A 264 -8.39 -8.83 -9.71
CA ASP A 264 -9.53 -8.94 -10.61
C ASP A 264 -9.83 -10.42 -10.94
N GLU A 265 -8.80 -11.25 -11.08
CA GLU A 265 -8.90 -12.70 -11.28
C GLU A 265 -9.51 -13.40 -10.05
N ASP A 266 -9.08 -13.06 -8.84
CA ASP A 266 -9.60 -13.63 -7.59
C ASP A 266 -11.04 -13.20 -7.29
N ARG A 267 -11.39 -11.93 -7.55
CA ARG A 267 -12.75 -11.42 -7.34
C ARG A 267 -13.77 -12.01 -8.30
N ALA A 268 -13.33 -12.44 -9.47
CA ALA A 268 -14.22 -12.92 -10.50
C ALA A 268 -13.57 -14.01 -11.36
N PRO A 269 -13.26 -15.19 -10.78
CA PRO A 269 -12.57 -16.27 -11.48
C PRO A 269 -13.35 -16.80 -12.70
N TRP A 270 -14.67 -16.58 -12.74
CA TRP A 270 -15.50 -16.93 -13.91
C TRP A 270 -15.31 -15.97 -15.10
N ARG A 271 -14.72 -14.78 -14.93
CA ARG A 271 -14.56 -13.78 -16.01
C ARG A 271 -13.43 -14.10 -16.98
N HIS A 272 -12.57 -15.06 -16.65
CA HIS A 272 -11.62 -15.65 -17.59
C HIS A 272 -12.28 -16.30 -18.81
N THR A 273 -13.59 -16.58 -18.75
CA THR A 273 -14.37 -17.18 -19.86
C THR A 273 -14.83 -16.18 -20.93
N GLY A 274 -14.37 -14.92 -20.89
CA GLY A 274 -14.35 -14.05 -22.07
C GLY A 274 -15.55 -13.14 -22.31
N ILE A 275 -16.48 -12.97 -21.36
CA ILE A 275 -17.73 -12.22 -21.65
C ILE A 275 -17.79 -10.81 -21.01
N LEU A 276 -17.06 -10.52 -19.93
CA LEU A 276 -17.11 -9.19 -19.28
C LEU A 276 -15.76 -8.79 -18.69
N LYS A 277 -14.94 -8.05 -19.47
CA LYS A 277 -13.85 -7.23 -18.90
C LYS A 277 -14.46 -5.97 -18.30
N SER A 278 -14.68 -5.93 -16.99
CA SER A 278 -14.96 -4.65 -16.33
C SER A 278 -13.68 -3.84 -16.24
N ALA A 279 -13.80 -2.51 -16.31
CA ALA A 279 -12.72 -1.63 -15.91
C ALA A 279 -12.24 -1.99 -14.47
N PRO A 280 -10.94 -1.90 -14.19
CA PRO A 280 -10.41 -2.19 -12.86
C PRO A 280 -11.12 -1.34 -11.82
N SER A 281 -11.56 -1.98 -10.74
CA SER A 281 -12.24 -1.28 -9.64
C SER A 281 -11.29 -0.40 -8.81
N GLN A 282 -9.98 -0.61 -8.94
CA GLN A 282 -8.95 0.11 -8.22
C GLN A 282 -7.90 0.70 -9.18
N THR A 283 -7.44 1.91 -8.86
CA THR A 283 -6.42 2.64 -9.63
C THR A 283 -5.04 2.61 -8.96
N TRP A 284 -4.90 1.86 -7.86
CA TRP A 284 -3.68 1.81 -7.04
C TRP A 284 -3.24 0.38 -6.81
N PRO A 285 -1.92 0.05 -6.80
CA PRO A 285 -1.44 -1.31 -6.58
C PRO A 285 -2.01 -1.91 -5.28
N ASN A 286 -2.49 -3.16 -5.37
CA ASN A 286 -2.98 -3.88 -4.22
C ASN A 286 -1.90 -4.81 -3.66
N TYR A 287 -1.23 -4.35 -2.61
CA TYR A 287 -0.12 -5.09 -1.99
C TYR A 287 -0.52 -6.42 -1.33
N ALA A 288 -1.82 -6.68 -1.10
CA ALA A 288 -2.29 -8.00 -0.67
C ALA A 288 -2.05 -9.09 -1.73
N TYR A 289 -1.96 -8.70 -3.00
CA TYR A 289 -1.68 -9.59 -4.14
C TYR A 289 -0.24 -9.43 -4.65
N THR A 290 0.67 -8.89 -3.82
CA THR A 290 2.10 -8.86 -4.14
C THR A 290 2.85 -10.03 -3.54
N SER A 291 3.79 -10.55 -4.31
CA SER A 291 4.76 -11.57 -3.90
C SER A 291 6.03 -11.37 -4.71
N LEU A 292 7.15 -11.93 -4.28
CA LEU A 292 8.40 -11.82 -5.03
C LEU A 292 8.23 -12.31 -6.48
N PHE A 293 7.50 -13.41 -6.67
CA PHE A 293 7.17 -13.95 -7.98
C PHE A 293 6.30 -13.00 -8.82
N ALA A 294 5.18 -12.52 -8.26
CA ALA A 294 4.27 -11.63 -8.99
C ALA A 294 4.91 -10.27 -9.32
N CYS A 295 5.76 -9.78 -8.43
CA CYS A 295 6.43 -8.50 -8.61
C CYS A 295 7.60 -8.60 -9.58
N LEU A 296 8.46 -9.62 -9.53
CA LEU A 296 9.60 -9.74 -10.47
C LEU A 296 9.16 -9.80 -11.94
N ASP A 297 8.01 -10.41 -12.23
CA ASP A 297 7.45 -10.44 -13.59
C ASP A 297 6.69 -9.15 -13.96
N CYS A 298 6.40 -8.27 -12.99
CA CYS A 298 5.60 -7.08 -13.21
C CYS A 298 6.36 -6.01 -14.02
N ASP A 299 5.68 -5.41 -14.99
CA ASP A 299 6.20 -4.32 -15.81
C ASP A 299 6.63 -3.08 -15.02
N PHE A 300 6.18 -2.97 -13.77
CA PHE A 300 6.47 -1.84 -12.90
C PHE A 300 7.57 -2.11 -11.86
N CYS A 301 8.19 -3.29 -11.90
CA CYS A 301 9.16 -3.71 -10.91
C CYS A 301 10.56 -3.18 -11.18
N ILE A 302 11.20 -2.66 -10.13
CA ILE A 302 12.59 -2.21 -10.12
C ILE A 302 13.31 -2.86 -8.94
N LEU A 303 14.47 -3.48 -9.20
CA LEU A 303 15.37 -3.99 -8.17
C LEU A 303 16.72 -3.26 -8.25
N PHE A 304 17.05 -2.50 -7.21
CA PHE A 304 18.37 -1.86 -7.03
C PHE A 304 19.39 -2.83 -6.43
N ASN A 305 20.67 -2.46 -6.41
CA ASN A 305 21.76 -3.36 -6.09
C ASN A 305 21.63 -4.00 -4.69
N ALA A 306 21.24 -3.23 -3.68
CA ALA A 306 21.00 -3.75 -2.34
C ALA A 306 19.87 -4.80 -2.33
N ASN A 307 18.80 -4.55 -3.08
CA ASN A 307 17.65 -5.44 -3.18
C ASN A 307 17.96 -6.72 -3.97
N GLN A 308 18.76 -6.62 -5.02
CA GLN A 308 19.24 -7.80 -5.76
C GLN A 308 19.98 -8.76 -4.81
N LYS A 309 20.85 -8.23 -3.93
CA LYS A 309 21.54 -9.04 -2.92
C LYS A 309 20.58 -9.71 -1.94
N GLU A 310 19.54 -9.01 -1.49
CA GLU A 310 18.52 -9.57 -0.59
C GLU A 310 17.69 -10.68 -1.27
N VAL A 311 17.38 -10.51 -2.56
CA VAL A 311 16.71 -11.55 -3.37
C VAL A 311 17.62 -12.75 -3.56
N ASP A 312 18.89 -12.55 -3.91
CA ASP A 312 19.87 -13.62 -4.06
C ASP A 312 20.03 -14.40 -2.75
N LEU A 313 20.15 -13.71 -1.60
CA LEU A 313 20.18 -14.34 -0.28
C LEU A 313 18.89 -15.12 0.02
N THR A 314 17.73 -14.60 -0.38
CA THR A 314 16.44 -15.29 -0.21
C THR A 314 16.40 -16.59 -1.03
N ILE A 315 16.93 -16.56 -2.26
CA ILE A 315 17.04 -17.72 -3.14
C ILE A 315 17.98 -18.76 -2.52
N GLU A 316 19.17 -18.35 -2.07
CA GLU A 316 20.15 -19.26 -1.46
C GLU A 316 19.64 -19.88 -0.16
N ASN A 317 19.01 -19.09 0.71
CA ASN A 317 18.38 -19.59 1.93
C ASN A 317 17.29 -20.63 1.63
N ARG A 318 16.49 -20.41 0.58
CA ARG A 318 15.47 -21.39 0.15
C ARG A 318 16.10 -22.65 -0.41
N LYS A 319 17.14 -22.54 -1.24
CA LYS A 319 17.89 -23.71 -1.74
C LYS A 319 18.42 -24.56 -0.59
N ALA A 320 19.01 -23.95 0.43
CA ALA A 320 19.54 -24.65 1.59
C ALA A 320 18.47 -25.38 2.41
N GLN A 321 17.19 -24.94 2.34
CA GLN A 321 16.07 -25.58 3.04
C GLN A 321 15.46 -26.76 2.27
N ILE A 322 15.70 -26.90 0.96
CA ILE A 322 15.13 -27.99 0.14
C ILE A 322 15.47 -29.38 0.70
N PRO A 323 16.73 -29.70 1.09
CA PRO A 323 17.07 -31.00 1.67
C PRO A 323 16.41 -31.27 3.03
N MET A 324 15.89 -30.24 3.70
CA MET A 324 15.20 -30.34 4.99
C MET A 324 13.69 -30.55 4.85
N ALA A 325 13.17 -30.65 3.62
CA ALA A 325 11.75 -30.84 3.37
C ALA A 325 11.26 -32.18 3.94
N ALA A 326 10.09 -32.15 4.60
CA ALA A 326 9.52 -33.31 5.26
C ALA A 326 9.11 -34.45 4.29
N THR A 327 8.89 -34.13 3.02
CA THR A 327 8.53 -35.10 1.97
C THR A 327 9.21 -34.75 0.65
N SER A 328 9.37 -35.75 -0.24
CA SER A 328 9.89 -35.52 -1.60
C SER A 328 9.00 -34.56 -2.40
N ALA A 329 7.68 -34.66 -2.26
CA ALA A 329 6.76 -33.74 -2.93
C ALA A 329 6.97 -32.27 -2.50
N CYS A 330 7.23 -32.02 -1.21
CA CYS A 330 7.59 -30.69 -0.72
C CYS A 330 8.95 -30.22 -1.25
N ALA A 331 9.93 -31.12 -1.35
CA ALA A 331 11.25 -30.81 -1.90
C ALA A 331 11.14 -30.41 -3.39
N ASP A 332 10.40 -31.19 -4.18
CA ASP A 332 10.18 -30.94 -5.60
C ASP A 332 9.45 -29.60 -5.84
N ASP A 333 8.44 -29.29 -5.02
CA ASP A 333 7.71 -28.03 -5.12
C ASP A 333 8.57 -26.82 -4.75
N ALA A 334 9.35 -26.93 -3.67
CA ALA A 334 10.30 -25.91 -3.27
C ALA A 334 11.39 -25.70 -4.35
N GLN A 335 11.86 -26.77 -4.98
CA GLN A 335 12.83 -26.71 -6.08
C GLN A 335 12.24 -26.00 -7.30
N ARG A 336 10.99 -26.30 -7.68
CA ARG A 336 10.30 -25.58 -8.77
C ARG A 336 10.20 -24.09 -8.46
N TYR A 337 9.72 -23.74 -7.27
CA TYR A 337 9.59 -22.34 -6.85
C TYR A 337 10.93 -21.59 -6.89
N VAL A 338 12.02 -22.22 -6.43
CA VAL A 338 13.37 -21.63 -6.51
C VAL A 338 13.83 -21.45 -7.95
N ASN A 339 13.64 -22.45 -8.81
CA ASN A 339 14.01 -22.37 -10.22
C ASN A 339 13.26 -21.23 -10.92
N ASP A 340 11.97 -21.10 -10.64
CA ASP A 340 11.13 -20.03 -11.17
C ASP A 340 11.64 -18.64 -10.73
N LEU A 341 11.97 -18.45 -9.46
CA LEU A 341 12.56 -17.21 -8.97
C LEU A 341 13.90 -16.89 -9.65
N VAL A 342 14.77 -17.89 -9.81
CA VAL A 342 16.06 -17.72 -10.50
C VAL A 342 15.84 -17.26 -11.94
N ASN A 343 14.91 -17.90 -12.66
CA ASN A 343 14.58 -17.54 -14.03
C ASN A 343 14.03 -16.10 -14.11
N LEU A 344 13.15 -15.71 -13.19
CA LEU A 344 12.63 -14.34 -13.12
C LEU A 344 13.72 -13.30 -12.87
N VAL A 345 14.71 -13.60 -12.03
CA VAL A 345 15.87 -12.70 -11.82
C VAL A 345 16.73 -12.61 -13.09
N ILE A 346 16.95 -13.73 -13.79
CA ILE A 346 17.66 -13.74 -15.07
C ILE A 346 16.91 -12.88 -16.11
N ASP A 347 15.60 -13.04 -16.21
CA ASP A 347 14.77 -12.28 -17.14
C ASP A 347 14.74 -10.79 -16.77
N ALA A 348 14.72 -10.46 -15.47
CA ALA A 348 14.83 -9.09 -14.99
C ALA A 348 16.17 -8.44 -15.36
N ARG A 349 17.29 -9.19 -15.33
CA ARG A 349 18.60 -8.71 -15.81
C ARG A 349 18.58 -8.49 -17.32
N LYS A 350 18.11 -9.48 -18.08
CA LYS A 350 17.98 -9.38 -19.54
C LYS A 350 17.12 -8.22 -20.00
N ALA A 351 16.10 -7.85 -19.22
CA ALA A 351 15.20 -6.74 -19.53
C ALA A 351 15.94 -5.41 -19.70
N VAL A 352 17.08 -5.23 -19.02
CA VAL A 352 17.88 -3.99 -19.05
C VAL A 352 19.20 -4.13 -19.81
N ASP A 353 19.49 -5.30 -20.38
CA ASP A 353 20.73 -5.55 -21.14
C ASP A 353 20.88 -4.54 -22.29
N GLY A 354 22.05 -3.91 -22.39
CA GLY A 354 22.34 -2.89 -23.39
C GLY A 354 21.71 -1.51 -23.14
N LYS A 355 20.91 -1.34 -22.08
CA LYS A 355 20.37 -0.04 -21.65
C LYS A 355 21.12 0.58 -20.48
N GLN A 356 21.87 -0.23 -19.74
CA GLN A 356 22.71 0.26 -18.66
C GLN A 356 23.86 1.11 -19.23
N ARG A 357 24.23 2.16 -18.50
CA ARG A 357 25.41 2.95 -18.83
C ARG A 357 26.67 2.12 -18.51
N PRO A 358 27.69 2.16 -19.39
CA PRO A 358 28.95 1.46 -19.17
C PRO A 358 29.74 1.99 -17.97
#